data_AF-E6QID7-F1
#
_entry.id   AF-E6QID7-F1
#
_cell.length_a   1.000
_cell.length_b   1.000
_cell.length_c   1.000
_cell.angle_alpha   90.00
_cell.angle_beta   90.00
_cell.angle_gamma   90.00
#
_symmetry.space_group_name_H-M   'P 1'
#
loop_
_entity.id
_entity.type
_entity.pdbx_description
1 polymer ?
#
loop_
_entity_poly.entity_id
_entity_poly.type
_entity_poly.pdbx_seq_one_letter_code
_entity_poly.pdbx_strand_id
1 'polypeptide(L)'
;MPKTSKRRQHTSKGETLSSMSGQPRIASVHSLMPGFRNEPRPLLSFILRVLDGKHRQMVREHLEEFFRIDFQVSTPWMSKIARFLANDPTLFSNAIDGMIAGMREMADMWIDSGKSRINPDADTPTDRNVQDQLPGREYSLAQLLYRALLRTHPVYKEMYRDGSTKIVELFPRFQPPELSGLDEALKAHGAAWAAFHFSRLLDSPDSHLLSRCDKCNSYFAYERARLRTVKHGVFCPKCKGTASVKRTEASRKARLETAAKAWIEWESKPARRTDQREWVWQQVNKAHGTAFGRRWVSQNLAEIEKRVEALRNAKG
;
A
#
# COMPACT_ATOMS: atom_id res chain seq x y z
N MET A 1 63.10 -59.70 21.25
CA MET A 1 62.20 -58.94 22.15
C MET A 1 62.43 -57.45 21.94
N PRO A 2 61.49 -56.70 21.33
CA PRO A 2 61.66 -55.27 21.08
C PRO A 2 60.99 -54.41 22.14
N LYS A 3 61.68 -53.32 22.51
CA LYS A 3 61.30 -52.33 23.52
C LYS A 3 60.17 -51.43 23.00
N THR A 4 59.12 -51.28 23.79
CA THR A 4 57.97 -50.40 23.51
C THR A 4 58.31 -48.94 23.77
N SER A 5 58.21 -48.12 22.73
CA SER A 5 58.37 -46.66 22.75
C SER A 5 57.08 -45.98 23.22
N LYS A 6 57.14 -45.29 24.36
CA LYS A 6 56.05 -44.45 24.89
C LYS A 6 56.04 -43.09 24.18
N ARG A 7 55.08 -42.89 23.28
CA ARG A 7 54.81 -41.61 22.60
C ARG A 7 54.03 -40.69 23.55
N ARG A 8 54.69 -39.61 24.02
CA ARG A 8 54.05 -38.51 24.77
C ARG A 8 53.09 -37.75 23.85
N GLN A 9 51.82 -37.65 24.27
CA GLN A 9 50.86 -36.72 23.68
C GLN A 9 51.08 -35.34 24.30
N HIS A 10 51.50 -34.37 23.48
CA HIS A 10 51.47 -32.95 23.83
C HIS A 10 50.05 -32.45 23.57
N THR A 11 49.32 -32.15 24.64
CA THR A 11 48.07 -31.40 24.58
C THR A 11 48.40 -29.90 24.50
N SER A 12 48.42 -29.35 23.29
CA SER A 12 48.42 -27.89 23.11
C SER A 12 47.03 -27.38 23.50
N LYS A 13 46.90 -26.84 24.70
CA LYS A 13 45.78 -25.97 25.07
C LYS A 13 45.85 -24.73 24.17
N GLY A 14 45.10 -24.75 23.08
CA GLY A 14 44.81 -23.56 22.30
C GLY A 14 43.93 -22.67 23.16
N GLU A 15 44.53 -21.62 23.73
CA GLU A 15 43.80 -20.50 24.30
C GLU A 15 42.99 -19.87 23.17
N THR A 16 41.69 -20.13 23.17
CA THR A 16 40.71 -19.39 22.38
C THR A 16 40.78 -17.93 22.82
N LEU A 17 41.48 -17.13 22.02
CA LEU A 17 41.32 -15.68 21.94
C LEU A 17 39.83 -15.38 21.68
N SER A 18 39.07 -15.21 22.77
CA SER A 18 37.75 -14.60 22.75
C SER A 18 37.89 -13.20 22.15
N SER A 19 37.64 -13.10 20.85
CA SER A 19 37.74 -11.85 20.11
C SER A 19 36.74 -10.85 20.68
N MET A 20 37.26 -9.77 21.26
CA MET A 20 36.52 -8.59 21.72
C MET A 20 35.96 -7.77 20.55
N SER A 21 35.13 -8.36 19.70
CA SER A 21 34.27 -7.58 18.80
C SER A 21 32.89 -7.50 19.43
N GLY A 22 32.77 -6.70 20.50
CA GLY A 22 31.51 -6.36 21.16
C GLY A 22 30.65 -5.43 20.31
N GLN A 23 30.42 -5.77 19.03
CA GLN A 23 29.35 -5.13 18.29
C GLN A 23 28.02 -5.64 18.83
N PRO A 24 27.11 -4.76 19.27
CA PRO A 24 25.81 -5.18 19.72
C PRO A 24 25.15 -5.98 18.60
N ARG A 25 24.74 -7.22 18.89
CA ARG A 25 23.88 -7.98 17.98
C ARG A 25 22.60 -7.18 17.83
N ILE A 26 22.52 -6.37 16.77
CA ILE A 26 21.31 -5.66 16.39
C ILE A 26 20.26 -6.75 16.18
N ALA A 27 19.27 -6.80 17.08
CA ALA A 27 18.16 -7.74 16.94
C ALA A 27 17.56 -7.55 15.54
N SER A 28 17.12 -8.65 14.90
CA SER A 28 16.52 -8.53 13.56
C SER A 28 15.43 -7.46 13.57
N VAL A 29 15.32 -6.67 12.52
CA VAL A 29 14.38 -5.53 12.42
C VAL A 29 12.95 -5.91 12.83
N HIS A 30 12.56 -7.16 12.56
CA HIS A 30 11.26 -7.72 12.94
C HIS A 30 11.05 -7.80 14.46
N SER A 31 12.12 -7.91 15.25
CA SER A 31 12.12 -7.84 16.70
C SER A 31 11.81 -6.43 17.23
N LEU A 32 12.04 -5.38 16.42
CA LEU A 32 11.99 -3.99 16.84
C LEU A 32 10.67 -3.26 16.49
N MET A 33 9.66 -3.96 15.98
CA MET A 33 8.33 -3.37 15.76
C MET A 33 7.49 -3.52 17.05
N PRO A 34 7.26 -2.44 17.82
CA PRO A 34 6.58 -2.54 19.11
C PRO A 34 5.14 -3.03 18.94
N GLY A 35 4.77 -4.12 19.61
CA GLY A 35 3.39 -4.62 19.67
C GLY A 35 2.92 -5.53 18.52
N PHE A 36 3.75 -5.82 17.52
CA PHE A 36 3.30 -6.54 16.31
C PHE A 36 3.74 -7.99 16.18
N ARG A 37 4.53 -8.52 17.12
CA ARG A 37 5.10 -9.89 17.00
C ARG A 37 4.06 -10.99 16.81
N ASN A 38 2.83 -10.77 17.26
CA ASN A 38 1.76 -11.75 17.24
C ASN A 38 0.65 -11.45 16.21
N GLU A 39 0.76 -10.34 15.46
CA GLU A 39 -0.24 -10.02 14.44
C GLU A 39 0.02 -10.77 13.13
N PRO A 40 -1.03 -11.18 12.40
CA PRO A 40 -0.85 -11.61 11.03
C PRO A 40 -0.34 -10.43 10.21
N ARG A 41 0.80 -10.61 9.51
CA ARG A 41 1.41 -9.58 8.64
C ARG A 41 1.84 -8.30 9.40
N PRO A 42 2.80 -8.41 10.34
CA PRO A 42 3.16 -7.32 11.25
C PRO A 42 3.55 -6.02 10.55
N LEU A 43 4.26 -6.10 9.44
CA LEU A 43 4.70 -4.93 8.67
C LEU A 43 3.52 -4.19 8.03
N LEU A 44 2.60 -4.92 7.39
CA LEU A 44 1.41 -4.33 6.79
C LEU A 44 0.51 -3.69 7.87
N SER A 45 0.34 -4.36 9.01
CA SER A 45 -0.40 -3.81 10.16
C SER A 45 0.20 -2.50 10.68
N PHE A 46 1.53 -2.46 10.86
CA PHE A 46 2.23 -1.25 11.25
C PHE A 46 1.98 -0.11 10.25
N ILE A 47 2.17 -0.38 8.95
CA ILE A 47 1.96 0.60 7.88
C ILE A 47 0.53 1.13 7.88
N LEU A 48 -0.48 0.27 8.01
CA LEU A 48 -1.88 0.70 8.09
C LEU A 48 -2.15 1.63 9.28
N ARG A 49 -1.53 1.38 10.44
CA ARG A 49 -1.67 2.24 11.62
C ARG A 49 -0.96 3.59 11.44
N VAL A 50 0.21 3.61 10.79
CA VAL A 50 0.89 4.85 10.39
C VAL A 50 0.00 5.65 9.42
N LEU A 51 -0.56 4.99 8.41
CA LEU A 51 -1.43 5.60 7.40
C LEU A 51 -2.70 6.22 7.99
N ASP A 52 -3.33 5.55 8.97
CA ASP A 52 -4.50 6.08 9.68
C ASP A 52 -4.15 7.37 10.45
N GLY A 53 -2.89 7.53 10.88
CA GLY A 53 -2.37 8.73 11.52
C GLY A 53 -2.89 8.96 12.95
N LYS A 54 -3.82 8.13 13.43
CA LYS A 54 -4.36 8.21 14.81
C LYS A 54 -3.43 7.58 15.84
N HIS A 55 -2.53 6.68 15.42
CA HIS A 55 -1.60 5.97 16.30
C HIS A 55 -0.27 6.70 16.49
N ARG A 56 -0.30 8.02 16.71
CA ARG A 56 0.91 8.87 16.80
C ARG A 56 1.88 8.40 17.89
N GLN A 57 1.36 7.94 19.02
CA GLN A 57 2.18 7.43 20.13
C GLN A 57 3.00 6.19 19.73
N MET A 58 2.42 5.26 18.97
CA MET A 58 3.14 4.10 18.44
C MET A 58 4.25 4.53 17.47
N VAL A 59 3.98 5.51 16.62
CA VAL A 59 5.00 6.07 15.70
C VAL A 59 6.12 6.73 16.49
N ARG A 60 5.78 7.46 17.55
CA ARG A 60 6.72 8.09 18.46
C ARG A 60 7.65 7.06 19.11
N GLU A 61 7.09 6.06 19.78
CA GLU A 61 7.85 5.00 20.46
C GLU A 61 8.78 4.27 19.48
N HIS A 62 8.32 4.03 18.27
CA HIS A 62 9.13 3.45 17.22
C HIS A 62 10.32 4.34 16.85
N LEU A 63 10.09 5.62 16.57
CA LEU A 63 11.16 6.56 16.23
C LEU A 63 12.13 6.74 17.41
N GLU A 64 11.63 6.88 18.64
CA GLU A 64 12.43 7.05 19.86
C GLU A 64 13.38 5.86 20.09
N GLU A 65 12.92 4.62 19.87
CA GLU A 65 13.76 3.44 19.99
C GLU A 65 14.93 3.45 19.01
N PHE A 66 14.70 3.90 17.77
CA PHE A 66 15.77 4.00 16.77
C PHE A 66 16.69 5.19 16.99
N PHE A 67 16.15 6.32 17.44
CA PHE A 67 16.98 7.43 17.94
C PHE A 67 17.87 6.97 19.08
N ARG A 68 17.37 6.16 20.02
CA ARG A 68 18.16 5.59 21.11
C ARG A 68 19.32 4.73 20.59
N ILE A 69 19.07 3.90 19.58
CA ILE A 69 20.12 3.11 18.91
C ILE A 69 21.15 4.03 18.24
N ASP A 70 20.71 5.03 17.47
CA ASP A 70 21.60 6.00 16.83
C ASP A 70 22.44 6.79 17.86
N PHE A 71 21.84 7.17 19.00
CA PHE A 71 22.49 7.89 20.10
C PHE A 71 23.49 7.03 20.87
N GLN A 72 23.29 5.72 20.97
CA GLN A 72 24.27 4.81 21.59
C GLN A 72 25.56 4.69 20.77
N VAL A 73 25.50 4.97 19.48
CA VAL A 73 26.61 4.68 18.55
C VAL A 73 27.54 5.88 18.34
N SER A 74 27.19 7.14 18.64
CA SER A 74 28.16 8.25 18.42
C SER A 74 27.91 9.62 19.09
N THR A 75 29.04 10.27 19.44
CA THR A 75 29.37 11.72 19.58
C THR A 75 28.70 12.65 20.63
N PRO A 76 29.45 13.60 21.24
CA PRO A 76 28.94 14.58 22.21
C PRO A 76 27.78 15.48 21.73
N TRP A 77 27.64 15.67 20.42
CA TRP A 77 26.59 16.51 19.86
C TRP A 77 25.23 15.78 19.80
N MET A 78 25.22 14.45 19.64
CA MET A 78 23.99 13.65 19.72
C MET A 78 23.33 13.76 21.10
N SER A 79 24.12 13.86 22.17
CA SER A 79 23.61 14.12 23.53
C SER A 79 23.01 15.52 23.70
N LYS A 80 23.34 16.49 22.83
CA LYS A 80 22.65 17.79 22.80
C LYS A 80 21.28 17.65 22.13
N ILE A 81 21.21 16.96 20.99
CA ILE A 81 19.94 16.72 20.29
C ILE A 81 18.98 15.90 21.16
N ALA A 82 19.46 14.84 21.81
CA ALA A 82 18.65 14.06 22.75
C ALA A 82 18.06 14.94 23.86
N ARG A 83 18.82 15.91 24.38
CA ARG A 83 18.33 16.90 25.36
C ARG A 83 17.31 17.86 24.75
N PHE A 84 17.53 18.35 23.53
CA PHE A 84 16.56 19.20 22.83
C PHE A 84 15.23 18.46 22.61
N LEU A 85 15.29 17.22 22.11
CA LEU A 85 14.12 16.39 21.88
C LEU A 85 13.40 16.02 23.18
N ALA A 86 14.13 15.84 24.29
CA ALA A 86 13.53 15.61 25.61
C ALA A 86 12.84 16.87 26.17
N ASN A 87 13.35 18.06 25.85
CA ASN A 87 12.84 19.33 26.35
C ASN A 87 11.72 19.92 25.48
N ASP A 88 11.64 19.53 24.21
CA ASP A 88 10.61 20.00 23.27
C ASP A 88 9.86 18.83 22.61
N PRO A 89 8.66 18.49 23.12
CA PRO A 89 7.82 17.44 22.55
C PRO A 89 7.35 17.73 21.11
N THR A 90 7.36 19.00 20.67
CA THR A 90 6.87 19.38 19.34
C THR A 90 7.83 18.95 18.23
N LEU A 91 9.14 18.90 18.51
CA LEU A 91 10.16 18.44 17.56
C LEU A 91 9.89 16.99 17.09
N PHE A 92 9.52 16.10 18.00
CA PHE A 92 9.14 14.73 17.63
C PHE A 92 7.87 14.68 16.78
N SER A 93 6.96 15.66 16.94
CA SER A 93 5.76 15.74 16.11
C SER A 93 6.12 15.97 14.64
N ASN A 94 7.17 16.75 14.35
CA ASN A 94 7.65 16.96 12.99
C ASN A 94 8.14 15.66 12.33
N ALA A 95 8.87 14.81 13.07
CA ALA A 95 9.28 13.49 12.58
C ALA A 95 8.08 12.53 12.38
N ILE A 96 7.14 12.51 13.32
CA ILE A 96 5.91 11.71 13.21
C ILE A 96 5.10 12.15 11.99
N ASP A 97 4.94 13.46 11.78
CA ASP A 97 4.21 14.02 10.66
C ASP A 97 4.91 13.73 9.33
N GLY A 98 6.24 13.83 9.31
CA GLY A 98 7.07 13.41 8.17
C GLY A 98 6.86 11.94 7.82
N MET A 99 6.82 11.06 8.83
CA MET A 99 6.60 9.64 8.62
C MET A 99 5.18 9.35 8.10
N ILE A 100 4.14 9.95 8.69
CA ILE A 100 2.76 9.76 8.24
C ILE A 100 2.58 10.30 6.82
N ALA A 101 3.08 11.51 6.54
CA ALA A 101 2.96 12.14 5.23
C ALA A 101 3.70 11.34 4.15
N GLY A 102 4.96 10.95 4.40
CA GLY A 102 5.73 10.12 3.48
C GLY A 102 5.06 8.77 3.23
N MET A 103 4.58 8.11 4.29
CA MET A 103 3.88 6.82 4.16
C MET A 103 2.64 6.93 3.28
N ARG A 104 1.83 7.98 3.46
CA ARG A 104 0.63 8.25 2.65
C ARG A 104 1.00 8.52 1.20
N GLU A 105 2.02 9.34 0.95
CA GLU A 105 2.48 9.63 -0.40
C GLU A 105 2.89 8.35 -1.14
N MET A 106 3.71 7.51 -0.52
CA MET A 106 4.16 6.26 -1.13
C MET A 106 3.02 5.25 -1.31
N ALA A 107 2.12 5.14 -0.32
CA ALA A 107 0.93 4.29 -0.42
C ALA A 107 0.02 4.73 -1.57
N ASP A 108 -0.21 6.03 -1.70
CA ASP A 108 -1.01 6.60 -2.78
C ASP A 108 -0.37 6.32 -4.14
N MET A 109 0.94 6.56 -4.28
CA MET A 109 1.65 6.28 -5.53
C MET A 109 1.61 4.79 -5.90
N TRP A 110 1.79 3.90 -4.92
CA TRP A 110 1.68 2.46 -5.13
C TRP A 110 0.28 2.04 -5.55
N ILE A 111 -0.76 2.50 -4.84
CA ILE A 111 -2.15 2.14 -5.13
C ILE A 111 -2.57 2.70 -6.50
N ASP A 112 -2.27 3.97 -6.76
CA ASP A 112 -2.69 4.65 -7.98
C ASP A 112 -1.92 4.18 -9.23
N SER A 113 -0.77 3.50 -9.07
CA SER A 113 -0.10 2.79 -10.18
C SER A 113 -0.91 1.62 -10.72
N GLY A 114 -1.78 1.02 -9.90
CA GLY A 114 -2.68 -0.07 -10.33
C GLY A 114 -3.99 0.42 -10.96
N LYS A 115 -4.24 1.73 -10.94
CA LYS A 115 -5.48 2.31 -11.49
C LYS A 115 -5.39 2.50 -12.99
N SER A 116 -6.47 2.17 -13.70
CA SER A 116 -6.54 2.40 -15.15
C SER A 116 -6.59 3.90 -15.47
N ARG A 117 -5.79 4.32 -16.45
CA ARG A 117 -5.79 5.70 -16.97
C ARG A 117 -7.08 6.06 -17.72
N ILE A 118 -7.73 5.06 -18.31
CA ILE A 118 -8.96 5.25 -19.11
C ILE A 118 -10.19 5.20 -18.21
N ASN A 119 -10.18 4.30 -17.21
CA ASN A 119 -11.27 4.15 -16.26
C ASN A 119 -10.75 4.29 -14.82
N PRO A 120 -10.84 5.48 -14.20
CA PRO A 120 -10.33 5.72 -12.84
C PRO A 120 -10.98 4.83 -11.76
N ASP A 121 -12.17 4.29 -12.03
CA ASP A 121 -12.86 3.34 -11.14
C ASP A 121 -12.32 1.91 -11.29
N ALA A 122 -11.47 1.64 -12.28
CA ALA A 122 -10.84 0.35 -12.47
C ALA A 122 -9.49 0.27 -11.75
N ASP A 123 -9.34 -0.68 -10.83
CA ASP A 123 -8.09 -0.97 -10.11
C ASP A 123 -7.65 -2.42 -10.35
N THR A 124 -6.42 -2.62 -10.80
CA THR A 124 -5.79 -3.94 -10.94
C THR A 124 -4.55 -4.02 -10.03
N PRO A 125 -4.70 -4.54 -8.78
CA PRO A 125 -3.60 -4.57 -7.83
C PRO A 125 -2.35 -5.34 -8.28
N THR A 126 -2.49 -6.32 -9.17
CA THR A 126 -1.37 -7.09 -9.74
C THR A 126 -0.54 -6.31 -10.74
N ASP A 127 -1.08 -5.23 -11.31
CA ASP A 127 -0.44 -4.45 -12.35
C ASP A 127 0.30 -3.22 -11.78
N ARG A 128 0.27 -3.06 -10.44
CA ARG A 128 0.97 -1.97 -9.75
C ARG A 128 2.46 -2.01 -10.05
N ASN A 129 3.04 -0.84 -10.31
CA ASN A 129 4.41 -0.70 -10.74
C ASN A 129 5.07 0.51 -10.10
N VAL A 130 6.21 0.28 -9.45
CA VAL A 130 7.00 1.34 -8.80
C VAL A 130 7.64 2.31 -9.79
N GLN A 131 7.80 1.89 -11.05
CA GLN A 131 8.42 2.70 -12.11
C GLN A 131 7.44 3.66 -12.79
N ASP A 132 6.13 3.48 -12.57
CA ASP A 132 5.13 4.31 -13.22
C ASP A 132 5.20 5.77 -12.71
N GLN A 133 5.28 6.70 -13.66
CA GLN A 133 5.12 8.11 -13.36
C GLN A 133 3.65 8.49 -13.48
N LEU A 134 3.03 8.83 -12.34
CA LEU A 134 1.61 9.19 -12.30
C LEU A 134 1.39 10.63 -12.80
N PRO A 135 0.26 10.94 -13.46
CA PRO A 135 -0.09 12.30 -13.86
C PRO A 135 -0.05 13.27 -12.67
N GLY A 136 0.61 14.41 -12.85
CA GLY A 136 0.76 15.44 -11.80
C GLY A 136 1.80 15.12 -10.73
N ARG A 137 2.54 14.00 -10.83
CA ARG A 137 3.67 13.69 -9.94
C ARG A 137 4.99 13.94 -10.67
N GLU A 138 5.92 14.58 -9.96
CA GLU A 138 7.27 14.85 -10.46
C GLU A 138 8.11 13.56 -10.56
N TYR A 139 7.93 12.64 -9.62
CA TYR A 139 8.73 11.42 -9.48
C TYR A 139 7.87 10.16 -9.57
N SER A 140 8.47 9.05 -10.02
CA SER A 140 7.93 7.70 -9.78
C SER A 140 8.17 7.26 -8.33
N LEU A 141 7.48 6.21 -7.89
CA LEU A 141 7.65 5.69 -6.53
C LEU A 141 9.09 5.17 -6.31
N ALA A 142 9.67 4.53 -7.33
CA ALA A 142 11.06 4.10 -7.30
C ALA A 142 12.04 5.28 -7.11
N GLN A 143 11.81 6.39 -7.82
CA GLN A 143 12.63 7.60 -7.66
C GLN A 143 12.45 8.25 -6.28
N LEU A 144 11.22 8.29 -5.77
CA LEU A 144 10.94 8.80 -4.43
C LEU A 144 11.64 7.97 -3.35
N LEU A 145 11.53 6.63 -3.42
CA LEU A 145 12.25 5.71 -2.52
C LEU A 145 13.76 5.87 -2.66
N TYR A 146 14.27 6.01 -3.89
CA TYR A 146 15.69 6.23 -4.12
C TYR A 146 16.18 7.52 -3.44
N ARG A 147 15.45 8.62 -3.58
CA ARG A 147 15.80 9.92 -2.99
C ARG A 147 15.68 9.94 -1.47
N ALA A 148 14.63 9.33 -0.93
CA ALA A 148 14.33 9.33 0.51
C ALA A 148 15.14 8.30 1.30
N LEU A 149 15.56 7.20 0.66
CA LEU A 149 16.21 6.07 1.31
C LEU A 149 17.58 5.75 0.70
N LEU A 150 17.63 5.38 -0.58
CA LEU A 150 18.83 4.76 -1.17
C LEU A 150 20.00 5.72 -1.37
N ARG A 151 19.73 7.03 -1.50
CA ARG A 151 20.79 8.05 -1.59
C ARG A 151 21.45 8.32 -0.24
N THR A 152 20.68 8.21 0.85
CA THR A 152 21.10 8.64 2.19
C THR A 152 21.52 7.48 3.07
N HIS A 153 21.23 6.23 2.68
CA HIS A 153 21.54 5.06 3.50
C HIS A 153 22.63 4.19 2.87
N PRO A 154 23.77 4.04 3.55
CA PRO A 154 24.84 3.19 3.08
C PRO A 154 24.41 1.72 3.17
N VAL A 155 24.41 1.07 2.01
CA VAL A 155 24.32 -0.37 1.88
C VAL A 155 25.75 -0.89 1.73
N TYR A 156 26.19 -1.80 2.61
CA TYR A 156 27.53 -2.38 2.50
C TYR A 156 27.48 -3.90 2.44
N LYS A 157 28.47 -4.48 1.75
CA LYS A 157 28.68 -5.93 1.75
C LYS A 157 29.52 -6.29 2.98
N GLU A 158 28.97 -7.09 3.87
CA GLU A 158 29.69 -7.72 4.98
C GLU A 158 30.20 -9.08 4.51
N MET A 159 31.49 -9.36 4.74
CA MET A 159 32.08 -10.69 4.53
C MET A 159 32.18 -11.41 5.87
N TYR A 160 31.53 -12.56 5.98
CA TYR A 160 31.57 -13.40 7.17
C TYR A 160 32.85 -14.22 7.22
N ARG A 161 33.14 -14.79 8.40
CA ARG A 161 34.33 -15.63 8.63
C ARG A 161 34.40 -16.87 7.73
N ASP A 162 33.27 -17.35 7.23
CA ASP A 162 33.17 -18.48 6.30
C ASP A 162 33.38 -18.08 4.83
N GLY A 163 33.68 -16.80 4.55
CA GLY A 163 33.84 -16.26 3.20
C GLY A 163 32.53 -15.92 2.49
N SER A 164 31.37 -16.18 3.10
CA SER A 164 30.09 -15.75 2.55
C SER A 164 29.94 -14.22 2.65
N THR A 165 29.28 -13.62 1.66
CA THR A 165 28.98 -12.17 1.68
C THR A 165 27.49 -11.94 1.82
N LYS A 166 27.11 -10.97 2.65
CA LYS A 166 25.72 -10.52 2.76
C LYS A 166 25.66 -9.00 2.61
N ILE A 167 24.61 -8.53 1.96
CA ILE A 167 24.28 -7.12 1.94
C ILE A 167 23.65 -6.77 3.29
N VAL A 168 24.30 -5.89 4.04
CA VAL A 168 23.77 -5.36 5.30
C VAL A 168 23.10 -4.02 5.00
N GLU A 169 21.80 -3.99 5.24
CA GLU A 169 21.00 -2.77 5.20
C GLU A 169 21.09 -2.09 6.56
N LEU A 170 21.60 -0.87 6.59
CA LEU A 170 21.49 -0.02 7.76
C LEU A 170 20.16 0.69 7.78
N PHE A 171 19.62 0.86 8.98
CA PHE A 171 18.44 1.69 9.20
C PHE A 171 18.70 3.15 8.81
N PRO A 172 17.62 3.91 8.54
CA PRO A 172 17.74 5.33 8.39
C PRO A 172 18.42 5.98 9.58
N ARG A 173 19.61 6.53 9.37
CA ARG A 173 20.33 7.29 10.39
C ARG A 173 19.90 8.74 10.37
N PHE A 174 19.73 9.32 11.56
CA PHE A 174 19.53 10.76 11.64
C PHE A 174 20.82 11.49 11.30
N GLN A 175 20.79 12.30 10.25
CA GLN A 175 21.86 13.23 9.89
C GLN A 175 21.34 14.65 10.17
N PRO A 176 21.65 15.23 11.34
CA PRO A 176 21.18 16.56 11.64
C PRO A 176 21.95 17.58 10.78
N PRO A 177 21.27 18.61 10.28
CA PRO A 177 21.93 19.80 9.80
C PRO A 177 22.56 20.56 10.99
N GLU A 178 23.24 21.66 10.67
CA GLU A 178 23.45 22.72 11.66
C GLU A 178 22.10 23.11 12.32
N LEU A 179 22.09 23.61 13.56
CA LEU A 179 20.86 23.76 14.37
C LEU A 179 19.71 24.51 13.66
N SER A 180 20.01 25.36 12.68
CA SER A 180 19.03 25.93 11.75
C SER A 180 18.52 24.86 10.77
N GLY A 181 17.24 24.52 10.86
CA GLY A 181 16.58 23.52 9.99
C GLY A 181 16.36 22.16 10.66
N LEU A 182 16.42 22.09 11.98
CA LEU A 182 16.15 20.87 12.73
C LEU A 182 14.73 20.32 12.46
N ASP A 183 13.74 21.20 12.27
CA ASP A 183 12.35 20.80 11.99
C ASP A 183 12.23 20.09 10.65
N GLU A 184 12.79 20.67 9.58
CA GLU A 184 12.84 20.06 8.26
C GLU A 184 13.62 18.75 8.28
N ALA A 185 14.72 18.69 9.03
CA ALA A 185 15.52 17.48 9.16
C ALA A 185 14.78 16.36 9.88
N LEU A 186 14.05 16.67 10.96
CA LEU A 186 13.23 15.70 11.68
C LEU A 186 12.10 15.20 10.78
N LYS A 187 11.44 16.09 10.04
CA LYS A 187 10.42 15.72 9.05
C LYS A 187 10.99 14.83 7.95
N ALA A 188 12.15 15.19 7.39
CA ALA A 188 12.84 14.39 6.38
C ALA A 188 13.26 13.01 6.93
N HIS A 189 13.71 12.95 8.19
CA HIS A 189 14.06 11.70 8.85
C HIS A 189 12.83 10.79 9.04
N GLY A 190 11.70 11.36 9.45
CA GLY A 190 10.42 10.65 9.49
C GLY A 190 10.04 10.09 8.12
N ALA A 191 10.19 10.88 7.06
CA ALA A 191 9.93 10.43 5.69
C ALA A 191 10.88 9.30 5.23
N ALA A 192 12.16 9.35 5.64
CA ALA A 192 13.12 8.27 5.38
C ALA A 192 12.72 6.96 6.08
N TRP A 193 12.23 7.04 7.32
CA TRP A 193 11.66 5.89 8.03
C TRP A 193 10.40 5.34 7.35
N ALA A 194 9.53 6.21 6.84
CA ALA A 194 8.41 5.76 6.03
C ALA A 194 8.89 5.01 4.79
N ALA A 195 9.92 5.52 4.10
CA ALA A 195 10.46 4.91 2.90
C ALA A 195 11.09 3.54 3.19
N PHE A 196 11.78 3.41 4.32
CA PHE A 196 12.38 2.16 4.77
C PHE A 196 11.34 1.07 5.01
N HIS A 197 10.27 1.39 5.74
CA HIS A 197 9.22 0.41 6.00
C HIS A 197 8.40 0.10 4.75
N PHE A 198 8.16 1.10 3.91
CA PHE A 198 7.40 0.91 2.68
C PHE A 198 8.18 0.08 1.66
N SER A 199 9.49 0.26 1.50
CA SER A 199 10.31 -0.58 0.62
C SER A 199 10.24 -2.05 1.04
N ARG A 200 10.33 -2.32 2.35
CA ARG A 200 10.18 -3.68 2.89
C ARG A 200 8.78 -4.26 2.66
N LEU A 201 7.74 -3.42 2.64
CA LEU A 201 6.40 -3.88 2.29
C LEU A 201 6.36 -4.29 0.83
N LEU A 202 6.97 -3.50 -0.07
CA LEU A 202 7.05 -3.81 -1.50
C LEU A 202 7.79 -5.13 -1.77
N ASP A 203 8.83 -5.44 -1.00
CA ASP A 203 9.56 -6.72 -1.07
C ASP A 203 8.75 -7.91 -0.53
N SER A 204 7.63 -7.64 0.15
CA SER A 204 6.74 -8.66 0.69
C SER A 204 5.54 -8.92 -0.24
N PRO A 205 4.96 -10.14 -0.22
CA PRO A 205 3.73 -10.43 -0.97
C PRO A 205 2.51 -9.63 -0.47
N ASP A 206 2.62 -9.01 0.71
CA ASP A 206 1.54 -8.26 1.35
C ASP A 206 1.33 -6.87 0.74
N SER A 207 2.26 -6.38 -0.08
CA SER A 207 2.15 -5.09 -0.78
C SER A 207 0.88 -4.97 -1.63
N HIS A 208 0.47 -6.04 -2.30
CA HIS A 208 -0.73 -6.08 -3.14
C HIS A 208 -2.05 -6.10 -2.34
N LEU A 209 -1.97 -6.26 -1.02
CA LEU A 209 -3.14 -6.25 -0.15
C LEU A 209 -3.55 -4.83 0.23
N LEU A 210 -2.58 -3.91 0.29
CA LEU A 210 -2.79 -2.52 0.63
C LEU A 210 -3.74 -1.86 -0.37
N SER A 211 -4.72 -1.12 0.13
CA SER A 211 -5.75 -0.46 -0.67
C SER A 211 -6.25 0.82 0.01
N ARG A 212 -6.87 1.69 -0.78
CA ARG A 212 -7.49 2.95 -0.31
C ARG A 212 -8.94 2.97 -0.76
N CYS A 213 -9.83 3.36 0.14
CA CYS A 213 -11.26 3.45 -0.16
C CYS A 213 -11.54 4.69 -1.02
N ASP A 214 -12.14 4.54 -2.20
CA ASP A 214 -12.47 5.66 -3.09
C ASP A 214 -13.58 6.58 -2.53
N LYS A 215 -14.27 6.18 -1.46
CA LYS A 215 -15.33 7.00 -0.83
C LYS A 215 -14.83 7.83 0.36
N CYS A 216 -14.13 7.21 1.30
CA CYS A 216 -13.72 7.85 2.55
C CYS A 216 -12.20 8.02 2.67
N ASN A 217 -11.44 7.65 1.64
CA ASN A 217 -9.97 7.71 1.59
C ASN A 217 -9.25 6.94 2.71
N SER A 218 -9.95 6.10 3.47
CA SER A 218 -9.33 5.26 4.50
C SER A 218 -8.50 4.16 3.85
N TYR A 219 -7.29 3.96 4.34
CA TYR A 219 -6.44 2.83 3.98
C TYR A 219 -6.92 1.55 4.67
N PHE A 220 -6.82 0.42 3.98
CA PHE A 220 -7.15 -0.89 4.51
C PHE A 220 -6.39 -1.97 3.75
N ALA A 221 -6.39 -3.20 4.26
CA ALA A 221 -5.87 -4.36 3.58
C ALA A 221 -6.98 -5.32 3.17
N TYR A 222 -6.84 -5.95 2.01
CA TYR A 222 -7.60 -7.15 1.71
C TYR A 222 -7.09 -8.35 2.52
N GLU A 223 -7.97 -9.29 2.82
CA GLU A 223 -7.59 -10.59 3.39
C GLU A 223 -6.68 -11.37 2.43
N ARG A 224 -6.98 -11.28 1.13
CA ARG A 224 -6.27 -11.96 0.02
C ARG A 224 -6.04 -11.01 -1.14
N ALA A 225 -4.91 -11.17 -1.83
CA ALA A 225 -4.57 -10.38 -3.00
C ALA A 225 -5.60 -10.63 -4.10
N ARG A 226 -6.05 -9.56 -4.76
CA ARG A 226 -7.00 -9.66 -5.87
C ARG A 226 -6.23 -9.88 -7.16
N LEU A 227 -6.50 -10.99 -7.82
CA LEU A 227 -5.93 -11.32 -9.13
C LEU A 227 -6.70 -10.71 -10.31
N ARG A 228 -7.82 -10.05 -10.06
CA ARG A 228 -8.72 -9.52 -11.09
C ARG A 228 -8.92 -8.02 -10.90
N THR A 229 -9.05 -7.32 -12.03
CA THR A 229 -9.44 -5.92 -12.10
C THR A 229 -10.79 -5.70 -11.40
N VAL A 230 -10.82 -4.71 -10.52
CA VAL A 230 -12.00 -4.22 -9.82
C VAL A 230 -12.59 -3.08 -10.64
N LYS A 231 -13.71 -3.29 -11.35
CA LYS A 231 -14.23 -2.33 -12.35
C LYS A 231 -15.05 -1.15 -11.80
N HIS A 232 -15.33 -1.11 -10.50
CA HIS A 232 -16.35 -0.22 -9.93
C HIS A 232 -15.89 0.50 -8.67
N GLY A 233 -14.59 0.69 -8.52
CA GLY A 233 -13.97 1.31 -7.36
C GLY A 233 -13.66 0.32 -6.24
N VAL A 234 -12.77 0.77 -5.37
CA VAL A 234 -12.25 0.07 -4.20
C VAL A 234 -12.90 0.65 -2.96
N PHE A 235 -13.54 -0.18 -2.14
CA PHE A 235 -14.24 0.27 -0.94
C PHE A 235 -13.83 -0.55 0.27
N CYS A 236 -13.62 0.16 1.38
CA CYS A 236 -13.38 -0.48 2.67
C CYS A 236 -14.65 -1.20 3.16
N PRO A 237 -14.54 -2.09 4.18
CA PRO A 237 -15.69 -2.81 4.73
C PRO A 237 -16.85 -1.90 5.15
N LYS A 238 -16.56 -0.70 5.68
CA LYS A 238 -17.56 0.30 6.08
C LYS A 238 -18.32 0.91 4.90
N CYS A 239 -17.68 1.03 3.73
CA CYS A 239 -18.26 1.67 2.54
C CYS A 239 -18.71 0.67 1.46
N LYS A 240 -18.46 -0.63 1.64
CA LYS A 240 -18.72 -1.71 0.67
C LYS A 240 -20.17 -1.74 0.14
N GLY A 241 -21.15 -1.34 0.97
CA GLY A 241 -22.56 -1.22 0.54
C GLY A 241 -22.76 -0.26 -0.63
N THR A 242 -22.01 0.84 -0.69
CA THR A 242 -22.11 1.85 -1.76
C THR A 242 -21.66 1.29 -3.12
N ALA A 243 -20.63 0.44 -3.15
CA ALA A 243 -20.17 -0.24 -4.37
C ALA A 243 -21.24 -1.17 -4.96
N SER A 244 -21.99 -1.86 -4.09
CA SER A 244 -23.06 -2.76 -4.49
C SER A 244 -24.23 -1.99 -5.11
N VAL A 245 -24.55 -0.82 -4.55
CA VAL A 245 -25.57 0.08 -5.10
C VAL A 245 -25.14 0.56 -6.49
N LYS A 246 -23.91 1.10 -6.65
CA LYS A 246 -23.40 1.53 -7.96
C LYS A 246 -23.45 0.42 -9.03
N ARG A 247 -23.08 -0.81 -8.68
CA ARG A 247 -23.17 -1.97 -9.59
C ARG A 247 -24.59 -2.28 -10.01
N THR A 248 -25.51 -2.26 -9.05
CA THR A 248 -26.94 -2.49 -9.29
C THR A 248 -27.52 -1.40 -10.18
N GLU A 249 -27.19 -0.14 -9.92
CA GLU A 249 -27.62 1.02 -10.69
C GLU A 249 -27.07 1.01 -12.12
N ALA A 250 -25.77 0.75 -12.30
CA ALA A 250 -25.16 0.66 -13.63
C ALA A 250 -25.78 -0.48 -14.45
N SER A 251 -25.96 -1.66 -13.84
CA SER A 251 -26.64 -2.78 -14.48
C SER A 251 -28.09 -2.45 -14.81
N ARG A 252 -28.81 -1.76 -13.92
CA ARG A 252 -30.18 -1.30 -14.17
C ARG A 252 -30.22 -0.31 -15.34
N LYS A 253 -29.31 0.67 -15.37
CA LYS A 253 -29.20 1.67 -16.43
C LYS A 253 -28.96 1.01 -17.79
N ALA A 254 -28.01 0.09 -17.89
CA ALA A 254 -27.71 -0.64 -19.13
C ALA A 254 -28.93 -1.45 -19.63
N ARG A 255 -29.65 -2.12 -18.72
CA ARG A 255 -30.89 -2.85 -19.07
C ARG A 255 -31.98 -1.90 -19.61
N LEU A 256 -32.14 -0.73 -19.00
CA LEU A 256 -33.12 0.27 -19.42
C LEU A 256 -32.75 0.92 -20.76
N GLU A 257 -31.46 1.10 -21.04
CA GLU A 257 -30.98 1.56 -22.35
C GLU A 257 -31.25 0.53 -23.45
N THR A 258 -31.00 -0.76 -23.19
CA THR A 258 -31.38 -1.84 -24.11
C THR A 258 -32.90 -1.88 -24.33
N ALA A 259 -33.68 -1.72 -23.26
CA ALA A 259 -35.14 -1.69 -23.35
C ALA A 259 -35.63 -0.53 -24.22
N ALA A 260 -35.07 0.68 -24.04
CA ALA A 260 -35.41 1.85 -24.85
C ALA A 260 -35.05 1.67 -26.34
N LYS A 261 -33.88 1.07 -26.65
CA LYS A 261 -33.50 0.75 -28.03
C LYS A 261 -34.46 -0.25 -28.67
N ALA A 262 -34.80 -1.33 -27.94
CA ALA A 262 -35.74 -2.35 -28.40
C ALA A 262 -37.16 -1.77 -28.60
N TRP A 263 -37.55 -0.78 -27.80
CA TRP A 263 -38.82 -0.07 -27.91
C TRP A 263 -38.91 0.69 -29.24
N ILE A 264 -37.90 1.48 -29.57
CA ILE A 264 -37.81 2.23 -30.84
C ILE A 264 -37.79 1.27 -32.03
N GLU A 265 -37.02 0.19 -31.94
CA GLU A 265 -36.95 -0.81 -33.02
C GLU A 265 -38.32 -1.46 -33.28
N TRP A 266 -39.09 -1.76 -32.23
CA TRP A 266 -40.43 -2.31 -32.37
C TRP A 266 -41.39 -1.37 -33.08
N GLU A 267 -41.36 -0.07 -32.76
CA GLU A 267 -42.24 0.93 -33.40
C GLU A 267 -42.01 1.05 -34.91
N SER A 268 -40.76 0.83 -35.35
CA SER A 268 -40.34 0.89 -36.76
C SER A 268 -40.73 -0.34 -37.58
N LYS A 269 -41.22 -1.43 -36.97
CA LYS A 269 -41.56 -2.66 -37.70
C LYS A 269 -42.96 -2.56 -38.32
N PRO A 270 -43.11 -2.83 -39.64
CA PRO A 270 -44.38 -2.68 -40.37
C PRO A 270 -45.44 -3.72 -40.00
N ALA A 271 -45.05 -4.87 -39.43
CA ALA A 271 -45.96 -5.93 -38.98
C ALA A 271 -45.85 -6.14 -37.47
N ARG A 272 -46.65 -5.41 -36.69
CA ARG A 272 -46.69 -5.43 -35.21
C ARG A 272 -47.39 -6.69 -34.66
N ARG A 273 -46.89 -7.87 -35.01
CA ARG A 273 -47.51 -9.16 -34.62
C ARG A 273 -47.29 -9.54 -33.15
N THR A 274 -46.31 -8.95 -32.47
CA THR A 274 -45.97 -9.27 -31.07
C THR A 274 -46.25 -8.05 -30.20
N ASP A 275 -46.80 -8.27 -29.00
CA ASP A 275 -47.02 -7.22 -28.01
C ASP A 275 -45.70 -6.47 -27.73
N GLN A 276 -45.75 -5.14 -27.70
CA GLN A 276 -44.57 -4.30 -27.55
C GLN A 276 -43.79 -4.63 -26.28
N ARG A 277 -44.51 -4.78 -25.16
CA ARG A 277 -43.87 -5.08 -23.87
C ARG A 277 -43.23 -6.46 -23.91
N GLU A 278 -43.89 -7.41 -24.57
CA GLU A 278 -43.34 -8.74 -24.79
C GLU A 278 -42.03 -8.72 -25.57
N TRP A 279 -42.01 -8.03 -26.69
CA TRP A 279 -40.82 -7.85 -27.51
C TRP A 279 -39.66 -7.24 -26.72
N VAL A 280 -39.93 -6.17 -25.96
CA VAL A 280 -38.91 -5.42 -25.22
C VAL A 280 -38.25 -6.28 -24.15
N TRP A 281 -39.00 -7.03 -23.34
CA TRP A 281 -38.36 -7.87 -22.31
C TRP A 281 -37.57 -9.03 -22.91
N GLN A 282 -38.02 -9.60 -24.04
CA GLN A 282 -37.27 -10.64 -24.75
C GLN A 282 -35.91 -10.13 -25.23
N GLN A 283 -35.85 -8.90 -25.77
CA GLN A 283 -34.57 -8.30 -26.17
C GLN A 283 -33.65 -8.01 -24.98
N VAL A 284 -34.20 -7.55 -23.86
CA VAL A 284 -33.41 -7.33 -22.63
C VAL A 284 -32.86 -8.66 -22.10
N ASN A 285 -33.68 -9.71 -22.05
CA ASN A 285 -33.24 -11.04 -21.60
C ASN A 285 -32.17 -11.62 -22.53
N LYS A 286 -32.33 -11.47 -23.85
CA LYS A 286 -31.35 -11.90 -24.84
C LYS A 286 -30.00 -11.19 -24.66
N ALA A 287 -30.02 -9.88 -24.39
CA ALA A 287 -28.80 -9.08 -24.29
C ALA A 287 -28.07 -9.23 -22.93
N HIS A 288 -28.82 -9.48 -21.84
CA HIS A 288 -28.28 -9.43 -20.48
C HIS A 288 -28.34 -10.76 -19.73
N GLY A 289 -28.84 -11.84 -20.35
CA GLY A 289 -28.96 -13.16 -19.72
C GLY A 289 -29.94 -13.18 -18.53
N THR A 290 -30.97 -12.33 -18.56
CA THR A 290 -31.95 -12.20 -17.48
C THR A 290 -33.21 -13.03 -17.75
N ALA A 291 -34.07 -13.19 -16.73
CA ALA A 291 -35.36 -13.88 -16.83
C ALA A 291 -36.53 -12.95 -16.47
N PHE A 292 -36.54 -11.74 -17.03
CA PHE A 292 -37.66 -10.80 -16.84
C PHE A 292 -38.89 -11.26 -17.62
N GLY A 293 -40.07 -10.86 -17.16
CA GLY A 293 -41.33 -11.01 -17.88
C GLY A 293 -42.00 -9.67 -18.16
N ARG A 294 -43.18 -9.70 -18.78
CA ARG A 294 -43.95 -8.50 -19.18
C ARG A 294 -44.16 -7.48 -18.05
N ARG A 295 -44.32 -7.95 -16.80
CA ARG A 295 -44.49 -7.10 -15.61
C ARG A 295 -43.29 -6.16 -15.37
N TRP A 296 -42.07 -6.62 -15.66
CA TRP A 296 -40.87 -5.79 -15.47
C TRP A 296 -40.89 -4.55 -16.36
N VAL A 297 -41.33 -4.70 -17.62
CA VAL A 297 -41.48 -3.57 -18.55
C VAL A 297 -42.53 -2.60 -18.05
N SER A 298 -43.70 -3.11 -17.63
CA SER A 298 -44.77 -2.28 -17.07
C SER A 298 -44.30 -1.47 -15.85
N GLN A 299 -43.51 -2.08 -14.97
CA GLN A 299 -42.98 -1.41 -13.77
C GLN A 299 -41.92 -0.34 -14.08
N ASN A 300 -41.22 -0.45 -15.20
CA ASN A 300 -40.17 0.48 -15.59
C ASN A 300 -40.59 1.38 -16.77
N LEU A 301 -41.88 1.39 -17.13
CA LEU A 301 -42.38 2.03 -18.35
C LEU A 301 -41.98 3.51 -18.44
N ALA A 302 -42.24 4.30 -17.39
CA ALA A 302 -41.89 5.71 -17.34
C ALA A 302 -40.37 5.95 -17.52
N GLU A 303 -39.53 5.08 -16.96
CA GLU A 303 -38.07 5.17 -17.10
C GLU A 303 -37.57 4.76 -18.49
N ILE A 304 -38.31 3.88 -19.18
CA ILE A 304 -38.03 3.45 -20.56
C ILE A 304 -38.44 4.58 -21.52
N GLU A 305 -39.65 5.10 -21.40
CA GLU A 305 -40.18 6.19 -22.23
C GLU A 305 -39.30 7.44 -22.15
N LYS A 306 -38.90 7.85 -20.95
CA LYS A 306 -37.97 8.97 -20.75
C LYS A 306 -36.64 8.78 -21.50
N ARG A 307 -36.14 7.53 -21.56
CA ARG A 307 -34.91 7.22 -22.32
C ARG A 307 -35.15 7.14 -23.82
N VAL A 308 -36.32 6.66 -24.26
CA VAL A 308 -36.73 6.68 -25.67
C VAL A 308 -36.74 8.11 -26.18
N GLU A 309 -37.35 9.03 -25.43
CA GLU A 309 -37.37 10.46 -25.76
C GLU A 309 -35.96 11.04 -25.85
N ALA A 310 -35.11 10.79 -24.85
CA ALA A 310 -33.71 11.21 -24.88
C ALA A 310 -32.93 10.67 -26.11
N LEU A 311 -33.16 9.42 -26.50
CA LEU A 311 -32.52 8.81 -27.68
C LEU A 311 -33.04 9.37 -29.01
N ARG A 312 -34.30 9.76 -29.08
CA ARG A 312 -34.87 10.42 -30.27
C ARG A 312 -34.32 11.84 -30.42
N ASN A 313 -34.25 12.60 -29.32
CA ASN A 313 -33.71 13.95 -29.29
C ASN A 313 -32.21 14.00 -29.63
N ALA A 314 -31.46 12.93 -29.36
CA ALA A 314 -30.03 12.84 -29.72
C ALA A 314 -29.78 12.46 -31.20
N LYS A 315 -30.83 12.11 -31.96
CA LYS A 315 -30.75 11.73 -33.39
C LYS A 315 -31.31 12.79 -34.33
N GLY A 316 -31.90 13.87 -33.80
CA GLY A 316 -32.34 15.05 -34.55
C GLY A 316 -31.34 16.18 -34.40
#